data_AF-A0A7J9MUW5-F1
#
_entry.id   AF-A0A7J9MUW5-F1
#
_cell.length_a   1.000
_cell.length_b   1.000
_cell.length_c   1.000
_cell.angle_alpha   90.00
_cell.angle_beta   90.00
_cell.angle_gamma   90.00
#
_symmetry.space_group_name_H-M   'P 1'
#
loop_
_entity.id
_entity.type
_entity.pdbx_description
1 polymer ?
#
loop_
_entity_poly.entity_id
_entity_poly.type
_entity_poly.pdbx_seq_one_letter_code
_entity_poly.pdbx_strand_id
1 'polypeptide(L)'
;YTCFHIVGDLVELIDVLDPHERKVFVVGHDWGAILAWFLCLFRPDKVKALVNLSVPFLRFDRNIKPVELWRAYYGSDHYISRFQEYGEIEGELAWVGTDRVEKEFLTDFPVLLPKGKLFKRPLDEPITLPSWLSEEEANYYVTQFQKTGFAGPLNFYRNLDRYVCVRVYVCISS
;
A
#
# COMPACT_ATOMS: atom_id res chain seq x y z
N TYR A 1 -9.58 -1.00 7.75
CA TYR A 1 -8.39 -1.17 6.89
C TYR A 1 -7.64 -2.48 7.11
N THR A 2 -8.25 -3.56 7.62
CA THR A 2 -7.58 -4.87 7.53
C THR A 2 -7.82 -5.49 6.16
N CYS A 3 -7.02 -6.49 5.76
CA CYS A 3 -7.21 -7.20 4.50
C CYS A 3 -8.62 -7.80 4.39
N PHE A 4 -9.22 -8.25 5.49
CA PHE A 4 -10.58 -8.78 5.50
C PHE A 4 -11.64 -7.73 5.16
N HIS A 5 -11.48 -6.49 5.64
CA HIS A 5 -12.40 -5.40 5.28
C HIS A 5 -12.33 -5.14 3.78
N ILE A 6 -11.11 -4.94 3.27
CA ILE A 6 -10.94 -4.54 1.87
C ILE A 6 -11.28 -5.67 0.90
N VAL A 7 -10.95 -6.93 1.23
CA VAL A 7 -11.40 -8.06 0.42
C VAL A 7 -12.92 -8.22 0.48
N GLY A 8 -13.56 -7.94 1.62
CA GLY A 8 -15.02 -7.88 1.71
C GLY A 8 -15.60 -6.86 0.74
N ASP A 9 -15.05 -5.64 0.74
CA ASP A 9 -15.46 -4.57 -0.19
C ASP A 9 -15.27 -4.98 -1.66
N LEU A 10 -14.14 -5.62 -1.99
CA LEU A 10 -13.85 -6.09 -3.35
C LEU A 10 -14.81 -7.19 -3.81
N VAL A 11 -15.18 -8.12 -2.92
CA VAL A 11 -16.15 -9.18 -3.22
C VAL A 11 -17.52 -8.58 -3.52
N GLU A 12 -17.99 -7.66 -2.68
CA GLU A 12 -19.27 -6.97 -2.89
C GLU A 12 -19.25 -6.15 -4.19
N LEU A 13 -18.14 -5.45 -4.47
CA LEU A 13 -17.98 -4.70 -5.70
C LEU A 13 -18.09 -5.60 -6.95
N ILE A 14 -17.45 -6.77 -6.92
CA ILE A 14 -17.56 -7.74 -8.02
C ILE A 14 -19.02 -8.18 -8.19
N ASP A 15 -19.71 -8.49 -7.09
CA ASP A 15 -21.10 -8.95 -7.12
C ASP A 15 -22.06 -7.89 -7.65
N VAL A 16 -21.81 -6.61 -7.36
CA VAL A 16 -22.59 -5.48 -7.87
C VAL A 16 -22.33 -5.22 -9.36
N LEU A 17 -21.06 -5.25 -9.79
CA LEU A 17 -20.68 -4.92 -11.17
C LEU A 17 -20.98 -6.06 -12.15
N ASP A 18 -20.89 -7.30 -11.68
CA ASP A 18 -21.10 -8.48 -12.51
C ASP A 18 -21.89 -9.56 -11.76
N PRO A 19 -23.21 -9.38 -11.60
CA PRO A 19 -24.06 -10.31 -10.86
C PRO A 19 -24.23 -11.67 -11.56
N HIS A 20 -23.73 -11.81 -12.80
CA HIS A 20 -23.95 -12.97 -13.65
C HIS A 20 -22.66 -13.72 -14.00
N GLU A 21 -21.50 -13.04 -14.06
CA GLU A 21 -20.21 -13.69 -14.22
C GLU A 21 -19.63 -14.12 -12.88
N ARG A 22 -19.14 -15.36 -12.83
CA ARG A 22 -18.62 -15.93 -11.58
C ARG A 22 -17.21 -15.43 -11.25
N LYS A 23 -16.43 -14.97 -12.24
CA LYS A 23 -15.00 -14.69 -12.11
C LYS A 23 -14.55 -13.48 -12.94
N VAL A 24 -13.74 -12.61 -12.34
CA VAL A 24 -13.12 -11.45 -13.02
C VAL A 24 -11.62 -11.63 -13.20
N PHE A 25 -11.04 -10.89 -14.15
CA PHE A 25 -9.58 -10.71 -14.20
C PHE A 25 -9.16 -9.64 -13.19
N VAL A 26 -8.10 -9.92 -12.43
CA VAL A 26 -7.61 -9.00 -11.39
C VAL A 26 -6.21 -8.53 -11.76
N VAL A 27 -5.97 -7.22 -11.63
CA VAL A 27 -4.65 -6.61 -11.75
C VAL A 27 -4.34 -5.86 -10.46
N GLY A 28 -3.20 -6.15 -9.83
CA GLY A 28 -2.79 -5.54 -8.58
C GLY A 28 -1.39 -4.93 -8.64
N HIS A 29 -1.19 -3.85 -7.89
CA HIS A 29 0.09 -3.14 -7.73
C HIS A 29 0.26 -2.70 -6.27
N ASP A 30 1.46 -2.83 -5.70
CA ASP A 30 1.79 -2.44 -4.31
C ASP A 30 0.81 -3.04 -3.26
N TRP A 31 0.13 -2.23 -2.45
CA TRP A 31 -0.92 -2.71 -1.54
C TRP A 31 -2.08 -3.40 -2.27
N GLY A 32 -2.43 -2.92 -3.46
CA GLY A 32 -3.41 -3.58 -4.32
C GLY A 32 -2.97 -5.00 -4.69
N ALA A 33 -1.67 -5.23 -4.87
CA ALA A 33 -1.13 -6.57 -5.11
C ALA A 33 -1.23 -7.48 -3.88
N ILE A 34 -0.94 -6.95 -2.68
CA ILE A 34 -1.14 -7.66 -1.41
C ILE A 34 -2.60 -8.08 -1.25
N LEU A 35 -3.54 -7.17 -1.52
CA LEU A 35 -4.97 -7.43 -1.41
C LEU A 35 -5.47 -8.39 -2.49
N ALA A 36 -4.94 -8.31 -3.71
CA ALA A 36 -5.23 -9.26 -4.77
C ALA A 36 -4.79 -10.69 -4.41
N TRP A 37 -3.64 -10.84 -3.73
CA TRP A 37 -3.26 -12.15 -3.16
C TRP A 37 -4.30 -12.65 -2.16
N PHE A 38 -4.75 -11.80 -1.24
CA PHE A 38 -5.80 -12.19 -0.28
C PHE A 38 -7.14 -12.49 -0.94
N LEU A 39 -7.53 -11.76 -1.98
CA LEU A 39 -8.74 -12.05 -2.76
C LEU A 39 -8.64 -13.43 -3.41
N CYS A 40 -7.52 -13.76 -4.05
CA CYS A 40 -7.29 -15.09 -4.62
C CYS A 40 -7.30 -16.21 -3.57
N LEU A 41 -6.81 -15.93 -2.36
CA LEU A 41 -6.79 -16.91 -1.27
C LEU A 41 -8.17 -17.13 -0.64
N PHE A 42 -8.94 -16.07 -0.46
CA PHE A 42 -10.24 -16.13 0.20
C PHE A 42 -11.38 -16.49 -0.75
N ARG A 43 -11.32 -16.01 -1.99
CA ARG A 43 -12.35 -16.16 -3.01
C ARG A 43 -11.75 -16.50 -4.39
N PRO A 44 -11.04 -17.65 -4.52
CA PRO A 44 -10.54 -18.11 -5.81
C PRO A 44 -11.68 -18.38 -6.81
N ASP A 45 -12.90 -18.58 -6.30
CA ASP A 45 -14.12 -18.69 -7.11
C ASP A 45 -14.49 -17.39 -7.82
N LYS A 46 -13.96 -16.23 -7.38
CA LYS A 46 -14.18 -14.90 -7.97
C LYS A 46 -13.07 -14.42 -8.90
N VAL A 47 -11.93 -15.11 -8.96
CA VAL A 47 -10.78 -14.70 -9.77
C VAL A 47 -10.54 -15.69 -10.91
N LYS A 48 -10.46 -15.16 -12.13
CA LYS A 48 -10.17 -15.91 -13.36
C LYS A 48 -8.67 -16.05 -13.60
N ALA A 49 -7.96 -14.92 -13.56
CA ALA A 49 -6.52 -14.86 -13.57
C ALA A 49 -6.05 -13.56 -12.89
N LEU A 50 -4.79 -13.56 -12.42
CA LEU A 50 -4.17 -12.45 -11.72
C LEU A 50 -2.90 -12.00 -12.46
N VAL A 51 -2.80 -10.70 -12.73
CA VAL A 51 -1.54 -10.04 -13.08
C VAL A 51 -1.13 -9.17 -11.90
N ASN A 52 -0.05 -9.53 -11.21
CA ASN A 52 0.40 -8.81 -10.03
C ASN A 52 1.77 -8.18 -10.23
N LEU A 53 1.89 -6.92 -9.81
CA LEU A 53 3.07 -6.07 -10.03
C LEU A 53 3.66 -5.61 -8.69
N SER A 54 4.98 -5.41 -8.65
CA SER A 54 5.77 -4.95 -7.51
C SER A 54 5.88 -5.95 -6.33
N VAL A 55 4.77 -6.40 -5.74
CA VAL A 55 4.79 -7.16 -4.48
C VAL A 55 4.51 -8.66 -4.73
N PRO A 56 5.50 -9.56 -4.55
CA PRO A 56 5.27 -11.00 -4.66
C PRO A 56 4.42 -11.52 -3.51
N PHE A 57 3.95 -12.76 -3.62
CA PHE A 57 3.25 -13.39 -2.51
C PHE A 57 4.19 -13.58 -1.32
N LEU A 58 3.88 -12.92 -0.20
CA LEU A 58 4.65 -13.02 1.03
C LEU A 58 3.98 -14.00 2.00
N ARG A 59 4.65 -15.13 2.24
CA ARG A 59 4.25 -16.08 3.30
C ARG A 59 4.93 -15.66 4.59
N PHE A 60 4.18 -15.01 5.48
CA PHE A 60 4.68 -14.71 6.82
C PHE A 60 4.45 -15.88 7.77
N ASP A 61 5.46 -16.18 8.58
CA ASP A 61 5.29 -17.06 9.73
C ASP A 61 4.35 -16.38 10.74
N ARG A 62 3.44 -17.15 11.34
CA ARG A 62 2.45 -16.65 12.30
C ARG A 62 3.08 -16.03 13.55
N ASN A 63 4.30 -16.45 13.88
CA ASN A 63 5.03 -15.97 15.04
C ASN A 63 5.91 -14.76 14.72
N ILE A 64 6.00 -14.36 13.45
CA ILE A 64 6.79 -13.22 13.02
C ILE A 64 5.84 -12.09 12.63
N LYS A 65 5.93 -10.99 13.37
CA LYS A 65 5.24 -9.76 13.00
C LYS A 65 6.02 -9.04 11.90
N PRO A 66 5.43 -8.80 10.72
CA PRO A 66 6.14 -8.18 9.60
C PRO A 66 6.74 -6.82 9.93
N VAL A 67 6.05 -5.99 10.73
CA VAL A 67 6.57 -4.68 11.13
C VAL A 67 7.86 -4.84 11.97
N GLU A 68 7.87 -5.78 12.91
CA GLU A 68 9.05 -6.07 13.74
C GLU A 68 10.19 -6.66 12.89
N LEU A 69 9.87 -7.52 11.92
CA LEU A 69 10.83 -8.08 10.97
C LEU A 69 11.52 -6.98 10.15
N TRP A 70 10.74 -6.10 9.52
CA TRP A 70 11.29 -4.99 8.73
C TRP A 70 12.10 -4.02 9.58
N ARG A 71 11.65 -3.75 10.80
CA ARG A 71 12.38 -2.93 11.77
C ARG A 71 13.72 -3.56 12.16
N ALA A 72 13.78 -4.88 12.32
CA ALA A 72 15.03 -5.58 12.63
C ALA A 72 16.06 -5.51 11.49
N TYR A 73 15.60 -5.59 10.23
CA TYR A 73 16.48 -5.54 9.07
C TYR A 73 16.92 -4.12 8.67
N TYR A 74 16.01 -3.16 8.69
CA TYR A 74 16.23 -1.81 8.14
C TYR A 74 16.24 -0.69 9.19
N GLY A 75 16.00 -1.02 10.46
CA GLY A 75 15.94 -0.07 11.56
C GLY A 75 14.59 0.63 11.70
N SER A 76 14.51 1.50 12.71
CA SER A 76 13.31 2.26 13.06
C SER A 76 12.93 3.34 12.04
N ASP A 77 13.88 3.78 11.22
CA ASP A 77 13.66 4.78 10.17
C ASP A 77 13.08 4.20 8.88
N HIS A 78 12.99 2.87 8.75
CA HIS A 78 12.30 2.26 7.63
C HIS A 78 10.84 2.75 7.55
N TYR A 79 10.36 3.07 6.35
CA TYR A 79 9.06 3.72 6.18
C TYR A 79 7.90 2.94 6.83
N ILE A 80 7.88 1.60 6.73
CA ILE A 80 6.86 0.76 7.40
C ILE A 80 6.87 0.96 8.92
N SER A 81 8.05 1.10 9.53
CA SER A 81 8.20 1.37 10.97
C SER A 81 7.71 2.77 11.31
N ARG A 82 8.06 3.77 10.48
CA ARG A 82 7.69 5.18 10.69
C ARG A 82 6.21 5.46 10.49
N PHE A 83 5.50 4.61 9.77
CA PHE A 83 4.06 4.74 9.57
C PHE A 83 3.21 4.18 10.72
N GLN A 84 3.81 3.51 11.70
CA GLN A 84 3.05 2.81 12.75
C GLN A 84 2.39 3.76 13.76
N GLU A 85 3.12 4.77 14.22
CA GLU A 85 2.59 5.70 15.23
C GLU A 85 1.56 6.64 14.59
N TYR A 86 0.42 6.83 15.26
CA TYR A 86 -0.66 7.65 14.72
C TYR A 86 -0.33 9.13 14.85
N GLY A 87 -0.42 9.86 13.74
CA GLY A 87 -0.23 11.31 13.73
C GLY A 87 1.23 11.77 13.65
N GLU A 88 2.22 10.90 13.92
CA GLU A 88 3.63 11.28 13.81
C GLU A 88 4.00 11.57 12.36
N ILE A 89 3.91 10.58 11.48
CA ILE A 89 4.26 10.79 10.08
C ILE A 89 3.28 11.74 9.40
N GLU A 90 1.98 11.71 9.73
CA GLU A 90 1.03 12.68 9.19
C GLU A 90 1.42 14.12 9.53
N GLY A 91 1.93 14.37 10.74
CA GLY A 91 2.44 15.68 11.15
C GLY A 91 3.66 16.12 10.34
N GLU A 92 4.63 15.22 10.12
CA GLU A 92 5.81 15.51 9.28
C GLU A 92 5.41 15.77 7.82
N LEU A 93 4.51 14.97 7.24
CA LEU A 93 4.00 15.18 5.87
C LEU A 93 3.22 16.50 5.75
N ALA A 94 2.41 16.83 6.74
CA ALA A 94 1.66 18.09 6.77
C ALA A 94 2.59 19.31 6.87
N TRP A 95 3.68 19.20 7.64
CA TRP A 95 4.69 20.26 7.74
C TRP A 95 5.43 20.50 6.43
N VAL A 96 5.77 19.42 5.69
CA VAL A 96 6.39 19.55 4.36
C VAL A 96 5.40 20.07 3.31
N GLY A 97 4.12 19.69 3.42
CA GLY A 97 3.06 20.08 2.51
C GLY A 97 2.78 19.03 1.43
N THR A 98 1.49 18.78 1.17
CA THR A 98 1.03 17.68 0.32
C THR A 98 1.57 17.72 -1.11
N ASP A 99 1.72 18.91 -1.72
CA ASP A 99 2.26 19.04 -3.08
C ASP A 99 3.67 18.46 -3.18
N ARG A 100 4.53 18.84 -2.24
CA ARG A 100 5.90 18.34 -2.17
C ARG A 100 5.93 16.85 -1.87
N VAL A 101 5.16 16.40 -0.88
CA VAL A 101 5.12 14.99 -0.46
C VAL A 101 4.72 14.07 -1.62
N GLU A 102 3.61 14.38 -2.30
CA GLU A 102 3.11 13.55 -3.39
C GLU A 102 4.09 13.49 -4.57
N LYS A 103 4.67 14.64 -4.96
CA LYS A 103 5.65 14.66 -6.05
C LYS A 103 6.92 13.90 -5.70
N GLU A 104 7.38 13.90 -4.44
CA GLU A 104 8.50 13.05 -4.04
C GLU A 104 8.11 11.56 -4.06
N PHE A 105 6.95 11.19 -3.51
CA PHE A 105 6.50 9.80 -3.50
C PHE A 105 6.28 9.21 -4.89
N LEU A 106 5.76 10.01 -5.82
CA LEU A 106 5.57 9.59 -7.21
C LEU A 106 6.90 9.46 -7.98
N THR A 107 7.97 10.15 -7.56
CA THR A 107 9.24 10.18 -8.31
C THR A 107 10.36 9.33 -7.71
N ASP A 108 10.51 9.30 -6.40
CA ASP A 108 11.51 8.50 -5.66
C ASP A 108 10.98 8.22 -4.25
N PHE A 109 10.12 7.21 -4.11
CA PHE A 109 9.57 6.83 -2.80
C PHE A 109 10.70 6.41 -1.84
N PRO A 110 10.85 7.06 -0.67
CA PRO A 110 11.96 6.81 0.24
C PRO A 110 11.78 5.51 1.03
N VAL A 111 12.78 4.64 0.99
CA VAL A 111 12.84 3.42 1.83
C VAL A 111 13.05 3.78 3.31
N LEU A 112 13.86 4.80 3.56
CA LEU A 112 14.16 5.32 4.90
C LEU A 112 13.62 6.74 5.02
N LEU A 113 12.92 7.00 6.12
CA LEU A 113 12.32 8.28 6.47
C LEU A 113 12.86 8.77 7.82
N PRO A 114 14.15 9.14 7.99
CA PRO A 114 14.65 9.66 9.26
C PRO A 114 13.87 10.89 9.76
N LYS A 115 13.72 11.03 11.08
CA LYS A 115 12.86 12.06 11.68
C LYS A 115 13.40 13.45 11.35
N GLY A 116 12.54 14.31 10.80
CA GLY A 116 12.93 15.64 10.31
C GLY A 116 13.71 15.63 8.98
N LYS A 117 13.89 14.47 8.33
CA LYS A 117 14.53 14.34 7.02
C LYS A 117 13.82 13.29 6.16
N LEU A 118 12.61 13.63 5.71
CA LEU A 118 11.78 12.73 4.92
C LEU A 118 12.35 12.46 3.52
N PHE A 119 12.95 13.48 2.89
CA PHE A 119 13.39 13.41 1.50
C PHE A 119 14.89 13.66 1.37
N LYS A 120 15.48 13.08 0.32
CA LYS A 120 16.90 13.27 0.00
C LYS A 120 17.18 14.69 -0.49
N ARG A 121 16.24 15.24 -1.26
CA ARG A 121 16.31 16.59 -1.83
C ARG A 121 15.98 17.64 -0.75
N PRO A 122 16.68 18.78 -0.71
CA PRO A 122 16.24 19.96 0.01
C PRO A 122 14.81 20.36 -0.37
N LEU A 123 14.05 20.89 0.59
CA LEU A 123 12.64 21.22 0.39
C LEU A 123 12.44 22.46 -0.50
N ASP A 124 13.44 23.32 -0.59
CA ASP A 124 13.49 24.51 -1.45
C ASP A 124 13.95 24.22 -2.89
N GLU A 125 14.49 23.03 -3.15
CA GLU A 125 14.89 22.59 -4.49
C GLU A 125 13.66 22.13 -5.30
N PRO A 126 13.41 22.62 -6.53
CA PRO A 126 12.27 22.18 -7.33
C PRO A 126 12.38 20.70 -7.74
N ILE A 127 11.25 20.01 -7.79
CA ILE A 127 11.19 18.63 -8.31
C ILE A 127 11.05 18.68 -9.82
N THR A 128 12.01 18.06 -10.53
CA THR A 128 11.84 17.76 -11.95
C THR A 128 11.09 16.44 -12.10
N LEU A 129 9.88 16.49 -12.65
CA LEU A 129 9.10 15.28 -12.91
C LEU A 129 9.72 14.45 -14.04
N PRO A 130 9.70 13.10 -13.94
CA PRO A 130 10.16 12.23 -15.01
C PRO A 130 9.21 12.31 -16.20
N SER A 131 9.70 11.97 -17.40
CA SER A 131 8.94 12.13 -18.65
C SER A 131 7.65 11.30 -18.76
N TRP A 132 7.47 10.31 -17.88
CA TRP A 132 6.25 9.49 -17.81
C TRP A 132 5.17 10.06 -16.90
N LEU A 133 5.48 11.11 -16.12
CA LEU A 133 4.56 11.76 -15.19
C LEU A 133 4.43 13.24 -15.54
N SER A 134 3.29 13.62 -16.10
CA SER A 134 2.99 15.02 -16.36
C SER A 134 2.66 15.79 -15.07
N GLU A 135 2.79 17.12 -15.12
CA GLU A 135 2.34 18.00 -14.03
C GLU A 135 0.83 17.86 -13.76
N GLU A 136 0.02 17.65 -14.80
CA GLU A 136 -1.43 17.46 -14.66
C GLU A 136 -1.74 16.19 -13.85
N GLU A 137 -1.10 15.07 -14.20
CA GLU A 137 -1.26 13.80 -13.48
C GLU A 137 -0.77 13.91 -12.03
N ALA A 138 0.40 14.51 -11.80
CA ALA A 138 0.91 14.73 -10.45
C ALA A 138 -0.06 15.59 -9.61
N ASN A 139 -0.56 16.70 -10.18
CA ASN A 139 -1.47 17.61 -9.49
C ASN A 139 -2.84 16.97 -9.20
N TYR A 140 -3.27 15.98 -10.00
CA TYR A 140 -4.44 15.19 -9.68
C TYR A 140 -4.28 14.45 -8.33
N TYR A 141 -3.16 13.74 -8.14
CA TYR A 141 -2.86 13.05 -6.87
C TYR A 141 -2.76 14.03 -5.70
N VAL A 142 -2.01 15.13 -5.88
CA VAL A 142 -1.92 16.21 -4.88
C VAL A 142 -3.30 16.68 -4.44
N THR A 143 -4.20 16.94 -5.38
CA THR A 143 -5.55 17.42 -5.08
C THR A 143 -6.38 16.39 -4.31
N GLN A 144 -6.23 15.10 -4.61
CA GLN A 144 -6.94 14.06 -3.85
C GLN A 144 -6.42 13.99 -2.41
N PHE A 145 -5.10 13.95 -2.21
CA PHE A 145 -4.50 13.87 -0.88
C PHE A 145 -4.66 15.14 -0.05
N GLN A 146 -4.82 16.31 -0.68
CA GLN A 146 -5.21 17.54 0.03
C GLN A 146 -6.62 17.43 0.64
N LYS A 147 -7.54 16.69 0.00
CA LYS A 147 -8.91 16.49 0.49
C LYS A 147 -9.00 15.41 1.56
N THR A 148 -8.31 14.29 1.36
CA THR A 148 -8.47 13.08 2.17
C THR A 148 -7.40 12.93 3.25
N GLY A 149 -6.24 13.58 3.08
CA GLY A 149 -5.05 13.34 3.88
C GLY A 149 -4.48 11.92 3.70
N PHE A 150 -3.43 11.63 4.46
CA PHE A 150 -2.66 10.38 4.33
C PHE A 150 -3.10 9.26 5.28
N ALA A 151 -3.92 9.58 6.29
CA ALA A 151 -4.26 8.63 7.36
C ALA A 151 -4.91 7.34 6.82
N GLY A 152 -5.79 7.44 5.81
CA GLY A 152 -6.45 6.30 5.20
C GLY A 152 -5.46 5.29 4.62
N PRO A 153 -4.63 5.68 3.63
CA PRO A 153 -3.58 4.81 3.09
C PRO A 153 -2.57 4.33 4.14
N LEU A 154 -2.16 5.17 5.09
CA LEU A 154 -1.22 4.78 6.15
C LEU A 154 -1.79 3.67 7.07
N ASN A 155 -3.11 3.65 7.27
CA ASN A 155 -3.75 2.61 8.07
C ASN A 155 -3.60 1.19 7.51
N PHE A 156 -3.26 1.01 6.24
CA PHE A 156 -2.91 -0.32 5.71
C PHE A 156 -1.65 -0.85 6.39
N TYR A 157 -0.61 -0.02 6.49
CA TYR A 157 0.65 -0.38 7.16
C TYR A 157 0.48 -0.66 8.65
N ARG A 158 -0.39 0.11 9.31
CA ARG A 158 -0.73 -0.07 10.74
C ARG A 158 -1.49 -1.37 11.03
N ASN A 159 -2.03 -2.02 9.99
CA ASN A 159 -2.70 -3.31 10.11
C ASN A 159 -1.87 -4.48 9.57
N LEU A 160 -0.64 -4.25 9.10
CA LEU A 160 0.19 -5.28 8.47
C LEU A 160 0.42 -6.50 9.39
N ASP A 161 0.67 -6.27 10.68
CA ASP A 161 0.84 -7.32 11.68
C ASP A 161 -0.42 -8.16 11.90
N ARG A 162 -1.60 -7.67 11.53
CA ARG A 162 -2.85 -8.43 11.65
C ARG A 162 -3.04 -9.40 10.48
N TYR A 163 -2.23 -9.30 9.42
CA TYR A 163 -2.42 -10.09 8.19
C TYR A 163 -1.78 -11.48 8.28
N VAL A 164 -0.81 -11.67 9.19
CA VAL A 164 -0.09 -12.94 9.36
C VAL A 164 -0.92 -14.07 10.00
N CYS A 165 -2.13 -13.76 10.47
CA CYS A 165 -3.02 -14.75 11.07
C CYS A 165 -3.78 -15.61 10.02
N VAL A 166 -3.70 -15.24 8.74
CA VAL A 166 -4.41 -15.92 7.65
C VAL A 166 -3.82 -17.31 7.39
N ARG A 167 -4.66 -18.35 7.58
CA ARG A 167 -4.29 -19.75 7.33
C ARG A 167 -4.48 -20.04 5.84
N VAL A 168 -3.38 -20.15 5.09
CA VAL A 168 -3.44 -20.63 3.71
C VAL A 168 -3.14 -22.13 3.70
N TYR A 169 -4.18 -22.95 3.56
CA TYR A 169 -4.00 -24.33 3.10
C TYR A 169 -3.94 -24.28 1.58
N VAL A 170 -2.73 -24.29 1.01
CA VAL A 170 -2.59 -24.56 -0.43
C VAL A 170 -2.83 -26.05 -0.61
N CYS A 171 -4.06 -26.45 -0.93
CA CYS A 171 -4.28 -27.73 -1.59
C CYS A 171 -3.72 -27.59 -3.01
N ILE A 172 -2.46 -28.00 -3.20
CA ILE A 172 -1.94 -28.24 -4.53
C ILE A 172 -2.61 -29.52 -5.01
N SER A 173 -3.72 -29.39 -5.73
CA SER A 173 -4.27 -30.48 -6.53
C SER A 173 -3.32 -30.66 -7.72
N SER A 174 -2.46 -31.68 -7.65
CA SER A 174 -1.74 -32.22 -8.80
C SER A 174 -2.69 -32.91 -9.77
#